data_AF-A0A535X594-F1
#
_entry.id   AF-A0A535X594-F1
#
_cell.length_a   1.000
_cell.length_b   1.000
_cell.length_c   1.000
_cell.angle_alpha   90.00
_cell.angle_beta   90.00
_cell.angle_gamma   90.00
#
_symmetry.space_group_name_H-M   'P 1'
#
loop_
_entity.id
_entity.type
_entity.pdbx_description
1 polymer ?
#
loop_
_entity_poly.entity_id
_entity_poly.type
_entity_poly.pdbx_seq_one_letter_code
_entity_poly.pdbx_strand_id
1 'polypeptide(L)' 'MNETEKVLVRRVEVGFVGSPPAQHIERASGVSDVEADGALLRCLVSGSFQPFLEALRGHEVVSLTLTPETGPAPQQKGDR' A
#
# COMPACT_ATOMS: atom_id res chain seq x y z
N MET A 1 -1.64 20.33 20.44
CA MET A 1 -2.93 19.77 19.99
C MET A 1 -2.57 18.65 19.03
N ASN A 2 -2.54 17.41 19.52
CA ASN A 2 -2.06 16.25 18.77
C ASN A 2 -3.29 15.48 18.31
N GLU A 3 -3.86 15.92 17.21
CA GLU A 3 -4.85 15.14 16.49
C GLU A 3 -4.03 14.23 15.58
N THR A 4 -3.85 12.97 15.99
CA THR A 4 -3.25 11.96 15.13
C THR A 4 -4.20 11.79 13.95
N GLU A 5 -3.96 12.55 12.88
CA GLU A 5 -4.62 12.37 11.59
C GLU A 5 -4.58 10.87 11.31
N LYS A 6 -5.76 10.22 11.31
CA LYS A 6 -5.87 8.82 10.92
C LYS A 6 -5.51 8.76 9.45
N VAL A 7 -4.22 8.60 9.16
CA VAL A 7 -3.74 8.42 7.80
C VAL A 7 -4.40 7.14 7.30
N LEU A 8 -5.25 7.28 6.29
CA LEU A 8 -5.91 6.14 5.67
C LEU A 8 -4.82 5.29 5.00
N VAL A 9 -4.48 4.18 5.65
CA VAL A 9 -3.62 3.15 5.11
C VAL A 9 -4.48 2.20 4.29
N ARG A 10 -4.05 1.90 3.07
CA ARG A 10 -4.74 0.96 2.17
C ARG A 10 -3.74 -0.06 1.71
N ARG A 11 -4.13 -1.33 1.80
CA ARG A 11 -3.33 -2.42 1.26
C ARG A 11 -3.61 -2.56 -0.23
N VAL A 12 -2.55 -2.52 -1.01
CA VAL A 12 -2.60 -2.64 -2.46
C VAL A 12 -1.90 -3.92 -2.87
N GLU A 13 -2.55 -4.68 -3.74
CA GLU A 13 -1.95 -5.82 -4.42
C GLU A 13 -1.92 -5.52 -5.92
N VAL A 14 -0.77 -5.73 -6.56
CA VAL A 14 -0.54 -5.47 -7.98
C VAL A 14 0.05 -6.71 -8.63
N GLY A 15 -0.59 -7.20 -9.68
CA GLY A 15 -0.01 -8.21 -10.55
C GLY A 15 0.71 -7.57 -11.73
N PHE A 16 1.86 -8.11 -12.11
CA PHE A 16 2.66 -7.68 -13.27
C PHE A 16 2.78 -8.81 -14.29
N VAL A 17 3.10 -8.47 -15.55
CA VAL A 17 3.43 -9.48 -16.59
C VAL A 17 4.79 -10.16 -16.31
N GLY A 18 5.66 -9.52 -15.52
CA GLY A 18 6.98 -10.01 -15.14
C GLY A 18 7.34 -9.64 -13.69
N SER A 19 8.64 -9.60 -13.38
CA SER A 19 9.09 -9.23 -12.05
C SER A 19 8.69 -7.78 -11.70
N PRO A 20 8.05 -7.56 -10.53
CA PRO A 20 7.62 -6.23 -10.12
C PRO A 20 8.82 -5.34 -9.79
N PRO A 21 8.73 -4.02 -10.03
CA PRO A 21 9.79 -3.07 -9.69
C PRO A 21 9.76 -2.70 -8.19
N ALA A 22 9.90 -3.70 -7.32
CA ALA A 22 9.72 -3.56 -5.87
C ALA A 22 10.58 -2.43 -5.27
N GLN A 23 11.86 -2.36 -5.64
CA GLN A 23 12.79 -1.32 -5.16
C GLN A 23 12.41 0.10 -5.59
N HIS A 24 11.75 0.25 -6.75
CA HIS A 24 11.30 1.56 -7.22
C HIS A 24 10.04 1.98 -6.48
N ILE A 25 9.11 1.04 -6.26
CA ILE A 25 7.86 1.25 -5.54
C ILE A 25 8.12 1.56 -4.05
N GLU A 26 9.09 0.91 -3.41
CA GLU A 26 9.48 1.18 -2.01
C GLU A 26 9.99 2.61 -1.80
N ARG A 27 10.52 3.25 -2.84
CA ARG A 27 11.00 4.64 -2.79
C ARG A 27 9.89 5.67 -3.01
N ALA A 28 8.69 5.24 -3.40
CA ALA A 28 7.58 6.15 -3.62
C ALA A 28 7.07 6.70 -2.28
N SER A 29 6.81 8.00 -2.24
CA SER A 29 6.30 8.66 -1.04
C SER A 29 4.95 8.08 -0.61
N GLY A 30 4.84 7.73 0.67
CA GLY A 30 3.62 7.14 1.24
C GLY A 30 3.50 5.63 1.04
N VAL A 31 4.49 4.96 0.42
CA VAL A 31 4.52 3.51 0.27
C VAL A 31 5.36 2.85 1.37
N SER A 32 4.88 1.74 1.91
CA SER A 32 5.54 0.95 2.96
C SER A 32 5.19 -0.54 2.83
N ASP A 33 5.86 -1.40 3.62
CA ASP A 33 5.64 -2.85 3.66
C ASP A 33 5.55 -3.49 2.27
N VAL A 34 6.55 -3.21 1.43
CA VAL A 34 6.61 -3.71 0.06
C VAL A 34 7.13 -5.15 0.08
N GLU A 35 6.28 -6.07 -0.36
CA GLU A 35 6.59 -7.48 -0.53
C GLU A 35 6.39 -7.86 -2.00
N ALA A 36 7.33 -8.61 -2.57
CA ALA A 36 7.21 -9.15 -3.92
C ALA A 36 7.25 -10.68 -3.86
N ASP A 37 6.25 -11.32 -4.43
CA ASP A 37 6.13 -12.77 -4.59
C ASP A 37 5.91 -13.11 -6.06
N GLY A 38 6.99 -13.51 -6.74
CA GLY A 38 6.99 -13.75 -8.19
C GLY A 38 6.60 -12.51 -8.98
N ALA A 39 5.43 -12.54 -9.61
CA ALA A 39 4.87 -11.44 -10.40
C ALA A 39 3.84 -10.59 -9.62
N LEU A 40 3.65 -10.88 -8.34
CA LEU A 40 2.72 -10.19 -7.46
C LEU A 40 3.49 -9.27 -6.52
N LEU A 41 3.01 -8.04 -6.34
CA LEU A 41 3.52 -7.09 -5.37
C LEU A 41 2.41 -6.71 -4.40
N ARG A 42 2.74 -6.70 -3.10
CA ARG A 42 1.88 -6.22 -2.03
C ARG A 42 2.56 -5.04 -1.36
N CYS A 43 1.80 -3.98 -1.09
CA CYS A 43 2.31 -2.84 -0.33
C CYS A 43 1.20 -2.12 0.41
N LEU A 44 1.60 -1.27 1.35
CA LEU A 44 0.72 -0.33 2.01
C LEU A 44 0.93 1.07 1.43
N VAL A 45 -0.18 1.71 1.06
CA VAL A 45 -0.20 3.10 0.60
C VAL A 45 -0.93 3.95 1.62
N SER A 46 -0.24 5.00 2.06
CA SER A 46 -0.72 5.98 3.04
C SER A 46 -0.80 7.36 2.38
N GLY A 47 -1.91 8.07 2.61
CA GLY A 47 -2.14 9.37 1.98
C GLY A 47 -2.54 9.27 0.51
N SER A 48 -1.80 9.97 -0.37
CA SER A 48 -2.12 10.06 -1.80
C SER A 48 -1.56 8.86 -2.58
N PHE A 49 -2.34 8.37 -3.55
CA PHE A 49 -1.93 7.30 -4.47
C PHE A 49 -1.00 7.76 -5.59
N GLN A 50 -0.85 9.07 -5.80
CA GLN A 50 -0.16 9.57 -6.97
C GLN A 50 1.32 9.13 -7.06
N PRO A 51 2.15 9.22 -5.99
CA PRO A 51 3.53 8.75 -6.05
C PRO A 51 3.62 7.24 -6.36
N PHE A 52 2.67 6.46 -5.86
CA PHE A 52 2.58 5.04 -6.14
C PHE A 52 2.27 4.76 -7.62
N LEU A 53 1.28 5.46 -8.20
CA LEU A 53 0.94 5.33 -9.62
C LEU A 53 2.07 5.78 -10.53
N GLU A 54 2.83 6.81 -10.13
CA GLU A 54 4.03 7.24 -10.84
C GLU A 54 5.12 6.17 -10.83
N ALA A 55 5.30 5.44 -9.72
CA ALA A 55 6.23 4.32 -9.64
C ALA A 55 5.82 3.10 -10.49
N LEU A 56 4.51 2.92 -10.74
CA LEU A 56 4.02 1.90 -11.67
C LEU A 56 4.25 2.28 -13.14
N ARG A 57 4.52 3.56 -13.44
CA ARG A 57 4.65 4.05 -14.81
C ARG A 57 5.73 3.28 -15.57
N GLY A 58 5.41 2.88 -16.80
CA GLY A 58 6.33 2.13 -17.66
C GLY A 58 6.39 0.63 -17.37
N HIS A 59 5.66 0.14 -16.38
CA HIS A 59 5.53 -1.29 -16.09
C HIS A 59 4.12 -1.77 -16.46
N GLU A 60 4.04 -2.96 -17.04
CA GLU A 60 2.78 -3.56 -17.43
C GLU A 60 2.11 -4.24 -16.23
N VAL A 61 0.95 -3.73 -15.85
CA VAL A 61 0.14 -4.19 -14.72
C VAL A 61 -1.03 -5.01 -15.23
N VAL A 62 -1.19 -6.24 -14.74
CA VAL A 62 -2.28 -7.15 -15.11
C VAL A 62 -3.45 -7.11 -14.13
N SER A 63 -3.20 -6.74 -12.88
CA SER A 63 -4.23 -6.59 -11.86
C SER A 63 -3.84 -5.54 -10.83
N LEU A 64 -4.81 -4.79 -10.32
CA LEU A 64 -4.62 -3.84 -9.22
C LEU A 64 -5.83 -3.93 -8.29
N THR A 65 -5.59 -4.42 -7.09
CA THR A 65 -6.62 -4.65 -6.07
C THR A 65 -6.33 -3.77 -4.86
N LEU A 66 -7.33 -3.00 -4.45
CA LEU A 66 -7.28 -2.19 -3.24
C LEU A 66 -8.14 -2.85 -2.17
N THR A 67 -7.52 -3.20 -1.05
CA THR A 67 -8.23 -3.63 0.15
C THR A 67 -8.15 -2.51 1.18
N PRO A 68 -9.29 -2.02 1.72
CA PRO A 68 -9.27 -1.09 2.82
C PRO A 68 -8.62 -1.80 4.00
N GLU A 69 -7.45 -1.32 4.40
CA GLU A 69 -6.90 -1.74 5.67
C GLU A 69 -7.69 -0.96 6.72
N THR A 70 -8.63 -1.63 7.38
CA THR A 70 -9.21 -1.06 8.59
C THR A 70 -8.07 -1.05 9.59
N GLY A 71 -7.41 0.11 9.73
CA GLY A 71 -6.44 0.35 10.80
C GLY A 71 -7.04 -0.11 12.13
N PRO A 72 -6.22 -0.54 13.10
CA PRO A 72 -6.66 -1.33 14.24
C PRO A 72 -7.94 -0.73 14.82
N ALA A 73 -9.00 -1.54 14.84
CA ALA A 73 -10.24 -1.18 15.51
C ALA A 73 -9.87 -0.58 16.87
N PRO A 74 -10.50 0.53 17.33
CA PRO A 74 -10.25 1.04 18.66
C PRO A 74 -10.40 -0.16 19.60
N GLN A 75 -9.32 -0.49 20.29
CA GLN A 75 -9.30 -1.56 21.27
C GLN A 75 -10.32 -1.15 22.32
N GLN A 76 -11.55 -1.63 22.17
CA GLN A 76 -12.61 -1.41 23.13
C GLN A 76 -12.16 -2.21 24.33
N LYS A 77 -11.44 -1.54 25.23
CA LYS A 77 -11.06 -2.04 26.54
C LYS A 77 -12.33 -2.11 27.37
N GLY A 78 -13.22 -3.03 27.00
CA GLY A 78 -14.18 -3.60 27.93
C GLY A 78 -13.36 -4.52 28.83
N ASP A 79 -13.18 -4.12 30.07
CA ASP A 79 -13.67 -4.92 31.19
C ASP A 79 -13.46 -4.11 32.48
N ARG A 80 -14.61 -3.75 33.07
CA ARG A 80 -14.87 -3.55 34.50
C ARG A 80 -14.54 -2.22 35.18
#